data_AF-A0AAV5F8U7-F1
#
_entry.id   AF-A0AAV5F8U7-F1
#
_cell.length_a   1.000
_cell.length_b   1.000
_cell.length_c   1.000
_cell.angle_alpha   90.00
_cell.angle_beta   90.00
_cell.angle_gamma   90.00
#
_symmetry.space_group_name_H-M   'P 1'
#
loop_
_entity.id
_entity.type
_entity.pdbx_description
1 polymer ?
#
loop_
_entity_poly.entity_id
_entity_poly.type
_entity_poly.pdbx_seq_one_letter_code
_entity_poly.pdbx_strand_id
1 'polypeptide(L)'
;MFPAMVDICKAICSLATQNAHHAMLARTHGQPASPTTVGKEMANFAARLSDIGKSFSEVKILGKFAGAVGNYNAHVVAYPEVDWPKVAEEFVISLGLQFNPYVTQIEPHDYISKLFNLFTQFNNVLTDFDRDMWSYISLGYFKQIAKAGEVGSSTMPHKINPIDFENSDGNLSVANAFLSSLSMKLPISRLQRDLTDSTVLRNLGSGLGHSLLAYKATMRGISKVQVGGP
;
A
#
# COMPACT_ATOMS: atom_id res chain seq x y z
N MET A 1 1.21 7.19 -4.79
CA MET A 1 1.38 5.86 -4.14
C MET A 1 2.64 5.17 -4.64
N PHE A 2 2.71 4.74 -5.89
CA PHE A 2 3.86 3.96 -6.41
C PHE A 2 5.25 4.58 -6.19
N PRO A 3 5.50 5.88 -6.45
CA PRO A 3 6.82 6.46 -6.18
C PRO A 3 7.22 6.33 -4.70
N ALA A 4 6.30 6.61 -3.78
CA ALA A 4 6.54 6.49 -2.35
C ALA A 4 6.84 5.04 -1.91
N MET A 5 6.16 4.05 -2.51
CA MET A 5 6.45 2.63 -2.25
C MET A 5 7.84 2.24 -2.74
N VAL A 6 8.21 2.70 -3.94
CA VAL A 6 9.55 2.49 -4.51
C VAL A 6 10.62 3.12 -3.61
N ASP A 7 10.38 4.33 -3.11
CA ASP A 7 11.30 5.04 -2.21
C ASP A 7 11.49 4.29 -0.89
N ILE A 8 10.41 3.74 -0.31
CA ILE A 8 10.48 2.86 0.87
C ILE A 8 11.33 1.63 0.58
N CYS A 9 11.05 0.91 -0.50
CA CYS A 9 11.81 -0.28 -0.87
C CYS A 9 13.30 0.05 -1.02
N LYS A 10 13.64 1.16 -1.69
CA LYS A 10 15.02 1.62 -1.85
C LYS A 10 15.67 1.97 -0.52
N ALA A 11 14.96 2.65 0.38
CA ALA A 11 15.47 3.01 1.69
C ALA A 11 15.77 1.78 2.54
N ILE A 12 14.88 0.78 2.57
CA ILE A 12 15.08 -0.48 3.29
C ILE A 12 16.21 -1.30 2.64
N CYS A 13 16.31 -1.35 1.31
CA CYS A 13 17.46 -1.94 0.61
C CYS A 13 18.79 -1.24 0.99
N SER A 14 18.77 0.07 1.15
CA SER A 14 19.95 0.83 1.58
C SER A 14 20.36 0.46 3.00
N LEU A 15 19.40 0.36 3.94
CA LEU A 15 19.68 -0.15 5.28
C LEU A 15 20.23 -1.58 5.25
N ALA A 16 19.69 -2.43 4.38
CA ALA A 16 20.15 -3.80 4.21
C ALA A 16 21.62 -3.88 3.77
N THR A 17 21.96 -3.16 2.71
CA THR A 17 23.31 -3.16 2.13
C THR A 17 24.35 -2.51 3.03
N GLN A 18 24.03 -1.36 3.62
CA GLN A 18 24.95 -0.64 4.52
C GLN A 18 25.28 -1.42 5.80
N ASN A 19 24.37 -2.29 6.25
CA ASN A 19 24.50 -3.02 7.52
C ASN A 19 24.62 -4.54 7.31
N ALA A 20 25.02 -4.98 6.11
CA ALA A 20 25.08 -6.39 5.73
C ALA A 20 25.94 -7.26 6.67
N HIS A 21 27.01 -6.68 7.23
CA HIS A 21 27.96 -7.37 8.10
C HIS A 21 27.78 -7.06 9.60
N HIS A 22 26.76 -6.29 9.96
CA HIS A 22 26.53 -5.94 11.36
C HIS A 22 25.82 -7.11 12.07
N ALA A 23 26.56 -7.90 12.84
CA ALA A 23 26.04 -9.05 13.57
C ALA A 23 24.98 -8.63 14.59
N MET A 24 23.91 -9.43 14.71
CA MET A 24 22.80 -9.21 15.62
C MET A 24 22.40 -10.53 16.27
N LEU A 25 22.17 -10.52 17.59
CA LEU A 25 21.57 -11.66 18.28
C LEU A 25 20.10 -11.76 17.86
N ALA A 26 19.74 -12.80 17.10
CA ALA A 26 18.37 -12.99 16.68
C ALA A 26 17.46 -13.31 17.87
N ARG A 27 16.17 -13.06 17.71
CA ARG A 27 15.16 -13.37 18.71
C ARG A 27 14.01 -14.15 18.10
N THR A 28 13.70 -15.30 18.69
CA THR A 28 12.52 -16.11 18.35
C THR A 28 11.68 -16.28 19.60
N HIS A 29 10.38 -15.99 19.53
CA HIS A 29 9.52 -15.86 20.72
C HIS A 29 10.08 -14.84 21.75
N GLY A 30 10.82 -13.83 21.27
CA GLY A 30 11.52 -12.86 22.10
C GLY A 30 12.81 -13.36 22.78
N GLN A 31 13.11 -14.66 22.70
CA GLN A 31 14.27 -15.28 23.34
C GLN A 31 15.53 -15.24 22.45
N PRO A 32 16.74 -15.15 23.02
CA PRO A 32 18.00 -15.29 22.28
C PRO A 32 18.02 -16.54 21.38
N ALA A 33 18.44 -16.37 20.14
CA ALA A 33 18.55 -17.43 19.14
C ALA A 33 19.87 -17.34 18.36
N SER A 34 20.08 -18.24 17.40
CA SER A 34 21.27 -18.23 16.52
C SER A 34 21.45 -16.86 15.85
N PRO A 35 22.68 -16.32 15.76
CA PRO A 35 22.93 -14.98 15.24
C PRO A 35 22.44 -14.76 13.80
N THR A 36 22.17 -13.49 13.48
CA THR A 36 21.86 -12.97 12.14
C THR A 36 22.67 -11.70 11.88
N THR A 37 22.38 -10.96 10.80
CA THR A 37 22.88 -9.60 10.60
C THR A 37 21.72 -8.61 10.46
N VAL A 38 21.91 -7.38 10.92
CA VAL A 38 20.93 -6.29 10.74
C VAL A 38 20.55 -6.16 9.27
N GLY A 39 21.56 -6.16 8.39
CA GLY A 39 21.34 -6.02 6.96
C GLY A 39 20.47 -7.14 6.37
N LYS A 40 20.67 -8.39 6.80
CA LYS A 40 19.84 -9.51 6.36
C LYS A 40 18.39 -9.36 6.83
N GLU A 41 18.14 -8.90 8.05
CA GLU A 41 16.75 -8.69 8.50
C GLU A 41 16.05 -7.58 7.72
N MET A 42 16.74 -6.51 7.36
CA MET A 42 16.20 -5.47 6.46
C MET A 42 15.94 -6.02 5.05
N ALA A 43 16.81 -6.90 4.55
CA ALA A 43 16.65 -7.53 3.23
C ALA A 43 15.37 -8.37 3.14
N ASN A 44 14.96 -9.04 4.23
CA ASN A 44 13.71 -9.81 4.27
C ASN A 44 12.48 -8.91 3.97
N PHE A 45 12.41 -7.72 4.57
CA PHE A 45 11.35 -6.76 4.30
C PHE A 45 11.42 -6.22 2.87
N ALA A 46 12.61 -5.82 2.42
CA ALA A 46 12.80 -5.33 1.06
C ALA A 46 12.37 -6.35 0.00
N ALA A 47 12.69 -7.64 0.19
CA ALA A 47 12.28 -8.72 -0.70
C ALA A 47 10.75 -8.84 -0.75
N ARG A 48 10.09 -8.94 0.41
CA ARG A 48 8.63 -9.02 0.51
C ARG A 48 7.92 -7.83 -0.16
N LEU A 49 8.39 -6.60 0.10
CA LEU A 49 7.81 -5.38 -0.49
C LEU A 49 8.05 -5.30 -2.00
N SER A 50 9.23 -5.72 -2.48
CA SER A 50 9.58 -5.77 -3.91
C SER A 50 8.67 -6.74 -4.67
N ASP A 51 8.45 -7.94 -4.11
CA ASP A 51 7.60 -8.94 -4.75
C ASP A 51 6.14 -8.48 -4.83
N ILE A 52 5.59 -7.90 -3.76
CA ILE A 52 4.26 -7.26 -3.80
C ILE A 52 4.23 -6.13 -4.83
N GLY A 53 5.29 -5.32 -4.88
CA GLY A 53 5.46 -4.22 -5.84
C GLY A 53 5.34 -4.67 -7.31
N LYS A 54 5.91 -5.83 -7.65
CA LYS A 54 5.80 -6.40 -9.01
C LYS A 54 4.35 -6.75 -9.36
N SER A 55 3.60 -7.31 -8.40
CA SER A 55 2.20 -7.72 -8.60
C SER A 55 1.25 -6.56 -8.95
N PHE A 56 1.60 -5.32 -8.60
CA PHE A 56 0.79 -4.15 -9.00
C PHE A 56 0.77 -3.92 -10.51
N SER A 57 1.87 -4.25 -11.21
CA SER A 57 1.94 -4.12 -12.68
C SER A 57 1.01 -5.10 -13.41
N GLU A 58 0.58 -6.15 -12.72
CA GLU A 58 -0.35 -7.16 -13.24
C GLU A 58 -1.83 -6.77 -13.03
N VAL A 59 -2.10 -5.65 -12.36
CA VAL A 59 -3.46 -5.14 -12.17
C VAL A 59 -3.84 -4.29 -13.37
N LYS A 60 -4.75 -4.83 -14.18
CA LYS A 60 -5.33 -4.16 -15.33
C LYS A 60 -6.39 -3.17 -14.84
N ILE A 61 -6.23 -1.89 -15.13
CA ILE A 61 -7.26 -0.89 -14.85
C ILE A 61 -8.31 -0.97 -15.96
N LEU A 62 -9.52 -1.39 -15.59
CA LEU A 62 -10.58 -1.67 -16.54
C LEU A 62 -11.50 -0.46 -16.73
N GLY A 63 -11.98 -0.29 -17.95
CA GLY A 63 -13.05 0.64 -18.31
C GLY A 63 -14.12 -0.05 -19.13
N LYS A 64 -15.33 0.51 -19.14
CA LYS A 64 -16.46 -0.01 -19.92
C LYS A 64 -17.22 1.11 -20.61
N PHE A 65 -17.88 0.78 -21.71
CA PHE A 65 -18.82 1.67 -22.39
C PHE A 65 -19.87 0.84 -23.12
N ALA A 66 -21.02 0.56 -22.48
CA ALA A 66 -22.00 -0.40 -23.02
C ALA A 66 -23.47 -0.01 -22.81
N GLY A 67 -23.73 1.27 -22.51
CA GLY A 67 -25.07 1.80 -22.29
C GLY A 67 -25.71 1.38 -20.96
N ALA A 68 -27.05 1.38 -20.93
CA ALA A 68 -27.84 1.31 -19.70
C ALA A 68 -27.66 0.00 -18.90
N VAL A 69 -27.57 -1.15 -19.57
CA VAL A 69 -27.47 -2.47 -18.93
C VAL A 69 -26.45 -3.39 -19.59
N GLY A 70 -25.49 -2.82 -20.32
CA GLY A 70 -24.38 -3.58 -20.91
C GLY A 70 -24.58 -4.09 -22.34
N ASN A 71 -25.71 -3.76 -22.99
CA ASN A 71 -26.08 -4.36 -24.29
C ASN A 71 -26.25 -3.34 -25.43
N TYR A 72 -25.78 -2.11 -25.28
CA TYR A 72 -25.82 -1.08 -26.34
C TYR A 72 -27.23 -0.74 -26.87
N ASN A 73 -28.33 -1.10 -26.17
CA ASN A 73 -29.70 -1.06 -26.71
C ASN A 73 -30.07 0.27 -27.39
N ALA A 74 -29.84 1.40 -26.71
CA ALA A 74 -30.16 2.72 -27.25
C ALA A 74 -29.31 3.07 -28.49
N HIS A 75 -28.06 2.61 -28.51
CA HIS A 75 -27.13 2.87 -29.61
C HIS A 75 -27.56 2.09 -30.86
N VAL A 76 -27.88 0.81 -30.71
CA VAL A 76 -28.34 -0.06 -31.81
C VAL A 76 -29.69 0.40 -32.37
N VAL A 77 -30.59 0.94 -31.55
CA VAL A 77 -31.86 1.51 -32.03
C VAL A 77 -31.63 2.77 -32.87
N ALA A 78 -30.67 3.62 -32.48
CA ALA A 78 -30.41 4.87 -33.19
C ALA A 78 -29.55 4.67 -34.45
N TYR A 79 -28.57 3.78 -34.40
CA TYR A 79 -27.64 3.48 -35.50
C TYR A 79 -27.35 1.97 -35.54
N PRO A 80 -28.24 1.17 -36.16
CA PRO A 80 -28.11 -0.29 -36.21
C PRO A 80 -26.93 -0.79 -37.06
N GLU A 81 -26.42 0.04 -37.97
CA GLU A 81 -25.31 -0.28 -38.87
C GLU A 81 -23.93 -0.10 -38.24
N VAL A 82 -23.84 0.53 -37.06
CA VAL A 82 -22.58 0.79 -36.37
C VAL A 82 -22.19 -0.39 -35.48
N ASP A 83 -20.93 -0.83 -35.58
CA ASP A 83 -20.33 -1.81 -34.68
C ASP A 83 -20.01 -1.19 -33.32
N TRP A 84 -21.04 -1.09 -32.48
CA TRP A 84 -20.94 -0.47 -31.16
C TRP A 84 -19.96 -1.15 -30.20
N PRO A 85 -19.83 -2.49 -30.14
CA PRO A 85 -18.76 -3.15 -29.39
C PRO A 85 -17.36 -2.67 -29.79
N LYS A 86 -17.08 -2.54 -31.10
CA LYS A 86 -15.79 -2.04 -31.59
C LYS A 86 -15.57 -0.57 -31.20
N VAL A 87 -16.58 0.28 -31.39
CA VAL A 87 -16.50 1.70 -30.98
C VAL A 87 -16.22 1.84 -29.48
N ALA A 88 -16.87 1.01 -28.65
CA ALA A 88 -16.67 1.01 -27.21
C ALA A 88 -15.26 0.59 -26.81
N GLU A 89 -14.72 -0.46 -27.43
CA GLU A 89 -13.35 -0.91 -27.20
C GLU A 89 -12.34 0.17 -27.59
N GLU A 90 -12.44 0.71 -28.80
CA GLU A 90 -11.57 1.78 -29.29
C GLU A 90 -11.64 3.01 -28.38
N PHE A 91 -12.84 3.41 -27.96
CA PHE A 91 -13.02 4.53 -27.04
C PHE A 91 -12.35 4.29 -25.69
N VAL A 92 -12.57 3.13 -25.05
CA VAL A 92 -11.98 2.83 -23.74
C VAL A 92 -10.44 2.72 -23.83
N ILE A 93 -9.92 2.08 -24.87
CA ILE A 93 -8.48 1.98 -25.10
C ILE A 93 -7.85 3.35 -25.37
N SER A 94 -8.56 4.24 -26.07
CA SER A 94 -8.06 5.62 -26.30
C SER A 94 -7.87 6.42 -25.02
N LEU A 95 -8.54 6.04 -23.92
CA LEU A 95 -8.37 6.63 -22.58
C LEU A 95 -7.21 6.00 -21.79
N GLY A 96 -6.47 5.05 -22.36
CA GLY A 96 -5.38 4.33 -21.69
C GLY A 96 -5.85 3.24 -20.71
N LEU A 97 -7.12 2.82 -20.81
CA LEU A 97 -7.71 1.77 -20.00
C LEU A 97 -7.77 0.45 -20.78
N GLN A 98 -7.90 -0.67 -20.08
CA GLN A 98 -8.24 -1.94 -20.71
C GLN A 98 -9.74 -2.10 -20.80
N PHE A 99 -10.24 -2.54 -21.96
CA PHE A 99 -11.66 -2.68 -22.19
C PHE A 99 -12.24 -3.90 -21.45
N ASN A 100 -13.34 -3.67 -20.73
CA ASN A 100 -14.17 -4.73 -20.15
C ASN A 100 -15.45 -4.89 -21.00
N PRO A 101 -15.52 -5.92 -21.87
CA PRO A 101 -16.66 -6.12 -22.76
C PRO A 101 -17.92 -6.65 -22.06
N TYR A 102 -17.80 -7.22 -20.85
CA TYR A 102 -18.91 -7.88 -20.16
C TYR A 102 -19.20 -7.19 -18.83
N VAL A 103 -20.23 -6.36 -18.84
CA VAL A 103 -20.64 -5.55 -17.69
C VAL A 103 -22.14 -5.48 -17.61
N THR A 104 -22.65 -5.16 -16.43
CA THR A 104 -24.03 -4.73 -16.27
C THR A 104 -24.13 -3.23 -16.54
N GLN A 105 -24.85 -2.48 -15.71
CA GLN A 105 -24.83 -1.02 -15.79
C GLN A 105 -23.54 -0.40 -15.24
N ILE A 106 -22.80 -1.13 -14.39
CA ILE A 106 -21.56 -0.69 -13.76
C ILE A 106 -20.39 -1.56 -14.24
N GLU A 107 -19.17 -1.04 -14.15
CA GLU A 107 -17.98 -1.90 -14.13
C GLU A 107 -18.01 -2.69 -12.80
N PRO A 108 -17.69 -4.00 -12.77
CA PRO A 108 -17.88 -4.84 -11.59
C PRO A 108 -16.91 -4.55 -10.43
N HIS A 109 -15.97 -3.62 -10.59
CA HIS A 109 -15.02 -3.17 -9.56
C HIS A 109 -14.02 -4.24 -9.07
N ASP A 110 -13.92 -5.39 -9.76
CA ASP A 110 -13.01 -6.48 -9.40
C ASP A 110 -11.55 -6.03 -9.42
N TYR A 111 -11.17 -5.22 -10.40
CA TYR A 111 -9.81 -4.70 -10.49
C TYR A 111 -9.49 -3.74 -9.32
N ILE A 112 -10.48 -2.99 -8.84
CA ILE A 112 -10.35 -2.10 -7.67
C ILE A 112 -10.12 -2.96 -6.42
N SER A 113 -10.89 -4.04 -6.27
CA SER A 113 -10.72 -5.00 -5.17
C SER A 113 -9.32 -5.62 -5.17
N LYS A 114 -8.85 -6.10 -6.34
CA LYS A 114 -7.48 -6.62 -6.51
C LYS A 114 -6.42 -5.59 -6.13
N LEU A 115 -6.58 -4.35 -6.61
CA LEU A 115 -5.66 -3.25 -6.32
C LEU A 115 -5.57 -2.94 -4.82
N PHE A 116 -6.71 -2.85 -4.14
CA PHE A 116 -6.77 -2.54 -2.71
C PHE A 116 -6.24 -3.67 -1.84
N ASN A 117 -6.47 -4.92 -2.23
CA ASN A 117 -5.88 -6.06 -1.53
C ASN A 117 -4.35 -6.07 -1.63
N LEU A 118 -3.76 -5.63 -2.75
CA LEU A 118 -2.31 -5.47 -2.86
C LEU A 118 -1.78 -4.33 -1.98
N PHE A 119 -2.50 -3.21 -1.89
CA PHE A 119 -2.14 -2.14 -0.95
C PHE A 119 -2.19 -2.62 0.51
N THR A 120 -3.23 -3.36 0.91
CA THR A 120 -3.33 -3.95 2.24
C THR A 120 -2.16 -4.90 2.53
N GLN A 121 -1.75 -5.72 1.56
CA GLN A 121 -0.59 -6.60 1.70
C GLN A 121 0.72 -5.83 1.87
N PHE A 122 0.95 -4.79 1.06
CA PHE A 122 2.12 -3.93 1.19
C PHE A 122 2.15 -3.25 2.58
N ASN A 123 1.00 -2.72 3.01
CA ASN A 123 0.83 -2.10 4.31
C ASN A 123 1.11 -3.07 5.46
N ASN A 124 0.68 -4.33 5.37
CA ASN A 124 0.95 -5.33 6.40
C ASN A 124 2.46 -5.60 6.57
N VAL A 125 3.20 -5.68 5.46
CA VAL A 125 4.66 -5.84 5.52
C VAL A 125 5.32 -4.59 6.11
N LEU A 126 4.82 -3.40 5.80
CA LEU A 126 5.35 -2.16 6.35
C LEU A 126 5.01 -2.00 7.85
N THR A 127 3.83 -2.42 8.30
CA THR A 127 3.47 -2.47 9.73
C THR A 127 4.39 -3.41 10.50
N ASP A 128 4.69 -4.57 9.93
CA ASP A 128 5.62 -5.54 10.49
C ASP A 128 7.04 -4.93 10.61
N PHE A 129 7.48 -4.22 9.57
CA PHE A 129 8.73 -3.46 9.58
C PHE A 129 8.75 -2.35 10.65
N ASP A 130 7.69 -1.54 10.75
CA ASP A 130 7.60 -0.44 11.72
C ASP A 130 7.69 -0.98 13.17
N ARG A 131 7.07 -2.13 13.45
CA ARG A 131 7.10 -2.80 14.77
C ARG A 131 8.46 -3.42 15.11
N ASP A 132 9.11 -4.03 14.13
CA ASP A 132 10.47 -4.54 14.31
C ASP A 132 11.47 -3.40 14.51
N MET A 133 11.35 -2.30 13.74
CA MET A 133 12.17 -1.10 13.95
C MET A 133 11.95 -0.49 15.33
N TRP A 134 10.71 -0.41 15.81
CA TRP A 134 10.40 0.01 17.18
C TRP A 134 11.12 -0.87 18.20
N SER A 135 11.08 -2.20 18.02
CA SER A 135 11.71 -3.16 18.92
C SER A 135 13.24 -3.06 18.88
N TYR A 136 13.83 -2.89 17.70
CA TYR A 136 15.26 -2.73 17.54
C TYR A 136 15.78 -1.41 18.14
N ILE A 137 14.99 -0.34 18.08
CA ILE A 137 15.29 0.93 18.78
C ILE A 137 15.22 0.73 20.29
N SER A 138 14.20 0.05 20.79
CA SER A 138 14.03 -0.28 22.21
C SER A 138 15.18 -1.12 22.77
N LEU A 139 15.68 -2.08 21.97
CA LEU A 139 16.82 -2.94 22.31
C LEU A 139 18.19 -2.27 22.07
N GLY A 140 18.22 -1.07 21.51
CA GLY A 140 19.45 -0.32 21.25
C GLY A 140 20.25 -0.75 20.01
N TYR A 141 19.70 -1.64 19.16
CA TYR A 141 20.32 -1.96 17.87
C TYR A 141 20.32 -0.76 16.92
N PHE A 142 19.29 0.08 17.00
CA PHE A 142 19.28 1.38 16.33
C PHE A 142 19.23 2.51 17.36
N LYS A 143 20.02 3.55 17.11
CA LYS A 143 19.94 4.83 17.81
C LYS A 143 19.24 5.85 16.93
N GLN A 144 18.41 6.70 17.55
CA GLN A 144 17.75 7.79 16.86
C GLN A 144 18.59 9.06 16.91
N ILE A 145 18.73 9.72 15.77
CA ILE A 145 19.42 10.99 15.61
C ILE A 145 18.43 12.12 15.93
N ALA A 146 18.59 12.76 17.08
CA ALA A 146 17.79 13.91 17.46
C ALA A 146 18.15 15.14 16.62
N LYS A 147 17.16 15.91 16.16
CA LYS A 147 17.39 17.25 15.62
C LYS A 147 17.41 18.28 16.75
N ALA A 148 18.30 19.26 16.66
CA ALA A 148 18.33 20.37 17.61
C ALA A 148 16.97 21.07 17.66
N GLY A 149 16.39 21.18 18.86
CA GLY A 149 15.07 21.79 19.08
C GLY A 149 13.88 20.83 19.06
N GLU A 150 14.05 19.54 18.70
CA GLU A 150 12.99 18.55 18.88
C GLU A 150 12.83 18.19 20.38
N VAL A 151 11.59 18.29 20.88
CA VAL A 151 11.24 17.88 22.25
C VAL A 151 10.72 16.44 22.20
N GLY A 152 11.52 15.49 22.68
CA GLY A 152 11.11 14.08 22.67
C GLY A 152 10.12 13.70 23.79
N SER A 153 10.11 14.43 24.91
CA SER A 153 9.09 14.35 25.96
C SER A 153 8.99 15.67 26.72
N SER A 154 7.77 16.06 27.09
CA SER A 154 7.51 17.28 27.87
C SER A 154 8.09 17.23 29.29
N THR A 155 8.38 16.05 29.82
CA THR A 155 8.85 15.86 31.22
C THR A 155 10.17 15.11 31.33
N MET A 156 10.61 14.45 30.26
CA MET A 156 11.86 13.66 30.24
C MET A 156 12.81 14.20 29.15
N PRO A 157 13.68 15.17 29.45
CA PRO A 157 14.50 15.87 28.44
C PRO A 157 15.52 14.97 27.72
N HIS A 158 15.82 13.79 28.26
CA HIS A 158 16.73 12.81 27.66
C HIS A 158 16.02 11.81 26.72
N LYS A 159 14.68 11.83 26.65
CA LYS A 159 13.90 10.79 25.96
C LYS A 159 13.80 11.07 24.47
N ILE A 160 14.15 10.09 23.64
CA ILE A 160 13.98 10.11 22.18
C ILE A 160 13.10 8.91 21.79
N ASN A 161 11.95 9.17 21.16
CA ASN A 161 10.92 8.16 20.89
C ASN A 161 10.78 7.87 19.39
N PRO A 162 10.54 6.61 18.98
CA PRO A 162 10.36 6.23 17.57
C PRO A 162 8.99 6.64 17.00
N ILE A 163 8.58 7.90 17.22
CA ILE A 163 7.23 8.40 16.92
C ILE A 163 6.87 8.33 15.44
N ASP A 164 7.86 8.40 14.55
CA ASP A 164 7.64 8.33 13.11
C ASP A 164 7.20 6.90 12.70
N PHE A 165 7.75 5.86 13.32
CA PHE A 165 7.31 4.47 13.10
C PHE A 165 5.96 4.18 13.77
N GLU A 166 5.74 4.69 14.99
CA GLU A 166 4.44 4.56 15.69
C GLU A 166 3.31 5.26 14.93
N ASN A 167 3.58 6.44 14.34
CA ASN A 167 2.63 7.15 13.50
C ASN A 167 2.31 6.38 12.21
N SER A 168 3.30 5.71 11.63
CA SER A 168 3.10 4.84 10.48
C SER A 168 2.20 3.65 10.82
N ASP A 169 2.54 2.85 11.84
CA ASP A 169 1.76 1.67 12.26
C ASP A 169 0.27 2.04 12.46
N GLY A 170 0.00 3.11 13.21
CA GLY A 170 -1.37 3.58 13.44
C GLY A 170 -2.12 3.96 12.15
N ASN A 171 -1.46 4.67 11.22
CA ASN A 171 -2.08 5.04 9.95
C ASN A 171 -2.28 3.84 9.03
N LEU A 172 -1.37 2.86 9.02
CA LEU A 172 -1.52 1.64 8.22
C LEU A 172 -2.72 0.80 8.69
N SER A 173 -2.97 0.75 10.00
CA SER A 173 -4.16 0.10 10.56
C SER A 173 -5.45 0.74 10.04
N VAL A 174 -5.55 2.08 10.11
CA VAL A 174 -6.72 2.82 9.59
C VAL A 174 -6.85 2.64 8.07
N ALA A 175 -5.75 2.75 7.34
CA ALA A 175 -5.73 2.55 5.89
C ALA A 175 -6.30 1.19 5.50
N ASN A 176 -5.82 0.12 6.14
CA ASN A 176 -6.24 -1.25 5.83
C ASN A 176 -7.71 -1.50 6.16
N ALA A 177 -8.24 -0.91 7.23
CA ALA A 177 -9.67 -1.00 7.55
C ALA A 177 -10.54 -0.44 6.42
N PHE A 178 -10.19 0.74 5.89
CA PHE A 178 -10.89 1.32 4.74
C PHE A 178 -10.71 0.47 3.48
N LEU A 179 -9.46 0.20 3.08
CA LEU A 179 -9.16 -0.50 1.82
C LEU A 179 -9.81 -1.88 1.76
N SER A 180 -9.82 -2.62 2.87
CA SER A 180 -10.44 -3.95 2.96
C SER A 180 -11.97 -3.85 2.91
N SER A 181 -12.57 -2.85 3.56
CA SER A 181 -14.01 -2.62 3.47
C SER A 181 -14.44 -2.33 2.03
N LEU A 182 -13.69 -1.48 1.32
CA LEU A 182 -13.97 -1.13 -0.07
C LEU A 182 -13.77 -2.34 -0.99
N SER A 183 -12.70 -3.13 -0.81
CA SER A 183 -12.41 -4.29 -1.64
C SER A 183 -13.46 -5.39 -1.53
N MET A 184 -14.06 -5.56 -0.34
CA MET A 184 -15.16 -6.51 -0.13
C MET A 184 -16.50 -5.98 -0.65
N LYS A 185 -16.80 -4.69 -0.45
CA LYS A 185 -18.12 -4.13 -0.76
C LYS A 185 -18.34 -3.85 -2.24
N LEU A 186 -17.33 -3.31 -2.93
CA LEU A 186 -17.53 -2.74 -4.27
C LEU A 186 -17.98 -3.77 -5.31
N PRO A 187 -17.44 -5.02 -5.35
CA PRO A 187 -17.87 -6.00 -6.34
C PRO A 187 -19.27 -6.58 -6.14
N ILE A 188 -19.93 -6.26 -5.03
CA ILE A 188 -21.25 -6.78 -4.69
C ILE A 188 -22.31 -5.72 -4.97
N SER A 189 -23.17 -6.01 -5.94
CA SER A 189 -24.28 -5.15 -6.35
C SER A 189 -25.46 -5.99 -6.80
N ARG A 190 -26.67 -5.65 -6.35
CA ARG A 190 -27.88 -6.45 -6.64
C ARG A 190 -28.27 -6.34 -8.12
N LEU A 191 -28.53 -7.49 -8.77
CA LEU A 191 -28.99 -7.57 -10.17
C LEU A 191 -28.08 -6.74 -11.12
N GLN A 192 -28.66 -5.98 -12.05
CA GLN A 192 -27.90 -5.16 -13.01
C GLN A 192 -27.21 -3.95 -12.36
N ARG A 193 -27.72 -3.46 -11.23
CA ARG A 193 -26.98 -2.74 -10.19
C ARG A 193 -27.90 -2.28 -9.05
N ASP A 194 -27.31 -1.99 -7.89
CA ASP A 194 -27.83 -0.98 -6.96
C ASP A 194 -26.89 0.23 -6.93
N LEU A 195 -27.25 1.30 -6.21
CA LEU A 195 -26.49 2.57 -6.20
C LEU A 195 -25.60 2.74 -4.96
N THR A 196 -25.41 1.68 -4.16
CA THR A 196 -24.62 1.77 -2.92
C THR A 196 -23.14 2.00 -3.19
N ASP A 197 -22.64 1.56 -4.34
CA ASP A 197 -21.26 1.79 -4.78
C ASP A 197 -20.96 3.27 -5.02
N SER A 198 -21.92 4.06 -5.51
CA SER A 198 -21.74 5.48 -5.82
C SER A 198 -21.19 6.31 -4.66
N THR A 199 -21.72 6.14 -3.45
CA THR A 199 -21.20 6.85 -2.27
C THR A 199 -19.88 6.24 -1.78
N VAL A 200 -19.70 4.93 -1.93
CA VAL A 200 -18.48 4.24 -1.49
C VAL A 200 -17.28 4.59 -2.38
N LEU A 201 -17.47 4.74 -3.70
CA LEU A 201 -16.43 5.17 -4.64
C LEU A 201 -15.92 6.59 -4.36
N ARG A 202 -16.66 7.44 -3.64
CA ARG A 202 -16.18 8.76 -3.18
C ARG A 202 -15.09 8.64 -2.10
N ASN A 203 -14.88 7.45 -1.56
CA ASN A 203 -13.93 7.16 -0.49
C ASN A 203 -12.69 6.39 -0.98
N LEU A 204 -12.49 6.21 -2.30
CA LEU A 204 -11.30 5.54 -2.85
C LEU A 204 -9.99 6.15 -2.32
N GLY A 205 -9.98 7.48 -2.11
CA GLY A 205 -8.81 8.20 -1.61
C GLY A 205 -8.55 8.06 -0.11
N SER A 206 -9.54 7.69 0.71
CA SER A 206 -9.43 7.76 2.17
C SER A 206 -8.38 6.78 2.73
N GLY A 207 -8.48 5.50 2.37
CA GLY A 207 -7.51 4.49 2.79
C GLY A 207 -6.12 4.71 2.17
N LEU A 208 -6.07 5.18 0.92
CA LEU A 208 -4.81 5.52 0.25
C LEU A 208 -4.12 6.75 0.89
N GLY A 209 -4.91 7.72 1.37
CA GLY A 209 -4.40 8.90 2.07
C GLY A 209 -3.69 8.53 3.37
N HIS A 210 -4.32 7.68 4.19
CA HIS A 210 -3.67 7.14 5.40
C HIS A 210 -2.42 6.32 5.06
N SER A 211 -2.46 5.50 4.01
CA SER A 211 -1.27 4.77 3.54
C SER A 211 -0.14 5.74 3.18
N LEU A 212 -0.43 6.83 2.46
CA LEU A 212 0.58 7.81 2.07
C LEU A 212 1.17 8.58 3.27
N LEU A 213 0.35 8.88 4.29
CA LEU A 213 0.82 9.48 5.53
C LEU A 213 1.78 8.54 6.27
N ALA A 214 1.42 7.26 6.37
CA ALA A 214 2.28 6.22 6.94
C ALA A 214 3.61 6.11 6.18
N TYR A 215 3.56 6.04 4.85
CA TYR A 215 4.76 5.91 4.02
C TYR A 215 5.74 7.06 4.24
N LYS A 216 5.22 8.29 4.36
CA LYS A 216 6.03 9.46 4.68
C LYS A 216 6.59 9.41 6.11
N ALA A 217 5.84 8.85 7.06
CA ALA A 217 6.28 8.68 8.44
C ALA A 217 7.40 7.64 8.54
N THR A 218 7.25 6.45 7.95
CA THR A 218 8.32 5.45 7.86
C THR A 218 9.58 6.02 7.21
N MET A 219 9.46 6.76 6.11
CA MET A 219 10.63 7.39 5.46
C MET A 219 11.34 8.40 6.37
N ARG A 220 10.60 9.19 7.15
CA ARG A 220 11.20 10.07 8.18
C ARG A 220 11.87 9.25 9.28
N GLY A 221 11.24 8.18 9.76
CA GLY A 221 11.80 7.26 10.76
C GLY A 221 13.13 6.65 10.30
N ILE A 222 13.17 6.12 9.06
CA ILE A 222 14.38 5.57 8.44
C ILE A 222 15.49 6.63 8.38
N SER A 223 15.17 7.87 8.00
CA SER A 223 16.16 8.95 7.91
C SER A 223 16.77 9.38 9.25
N LYS A 224 16.15 8.96 10.37
CA LYS A 224 16.56 9.33 11.73
C LYS A 224 17.21 8.18 12.49
N VAL A 225 17.41 7.01 11.90
CA VAL A 225 18.06 5.89 12.59
C VAL A 225 19.47 5.66 12.06
N GLN A 226 20.37 5.31 12.98
CA GLN A 226 21.66 4.70 12.66
C GLN A 226 21.81 3.41 13.46
N VAL A 227 22.51 2.42 12.91
CA VAL A 227 22.89 1.25 13.69
C VAL A 227 23.84 1.69 14.81
N GLY A 228 23.57 1.22 16.03
CA GLY A 228 24.44 1.47 17.17
C GLY A 228 25.84 0.89 16.91
N GLY A 229 26.89 1.64 17.23
CA GLY A 229 28.23 1.05 17.32
C GLY A 229 28.27 -0.05 18.40
N PRO A 230 29.19 -1.01 18.29
CA PRO A 230 29.34 -2.09 19.26
C PRO A 230 29.49 -1.60 20.70
#